data_AF-A0A958LKB4-F1
#
_entry.id   AF-A0A958LKB4-F1
#
_cell.length_a   1.000
_cell.length_b   1.000
_cell.length_c   1.000
_cell.angle_alpha   90.00
_cell.angle_beta   90.00
_cell.angle_gamma   90.00
#
_symmetry.space_group_name_H-M   'P 1'
#
loop_
_entity.id
_entity.type
_entity.pdbx_description
1 polymer ?
#
loop_
_entity_poly.entity_id
_entity_poly.type
_entity_poly.pdbx_seq_one_letter_code
_entity_poly.pdbx_strand_id
1 'polypeptide(L)'
;LRLINQSRSSRQMITLSSEASKLGHGDSVLVEEIKSQTSLLRSLVFSPMKRGIHSIPLMTVSTIFPLGLFRAWMRVDPNGRVIVYPNPSGHLPLNLRAKDDEGGDLRDQAGGIQHGDEFRDYRRYSYGDSYHRVDWKVFARRRKLMIKEFEGEARRRISIRFEDAPLGDLEVILSQLSRWLELAKEKGSPYELVLPNKKITFGSGHQHYQKCQRELAHFGILS
;
A
#
# COMPACT_ATOMS: atom_id res chain seq x y z
N LEU A 1 10.19 12.20 -15.81
CA LEU A 1 10.12 13.33 -16.78
C LEU A 1 10.74 12.92 -18.09
N ARG A 2 10.10 13.29 -19.21
CA ARG A 2 10.65 13.08 -20.55
C ARG A 2 11.05 14.43 -21.13
N LEU A 3 12.35 14.64 -21.29
CA LEU A 3 12.88 15.82 -21.97
C LEU A 3 12.97 15.50 -23.46
N ILE A 4 12.47 16.39 -24.32
CA ILE A 4 12.47 16.20 -25.77
C ILE A 4 13.23 17.36 -26.38
N ASN A 5 14.36 17.08 -27.03
CA ASN A 5 15.09 18.07 -27.79
C ASN A 5 14.64 18.02 -29.25
N GLN A 6 13.75 18.92 -29.65
CA GLN A 6 13.29 19.03 -31.04
C GLN A 6 14.23 19.86 -31.94
N SER A 7 15.31 20.43 -31.37
CA SER A 7 16.28 21.23 -32.12
C SER A 7 17.14 20.35 -33.04
N ARG A 8 17.69 20.97 -34.09
CA ARG A 8 18.76 20.41 -34.92
C ARG A 8 20.14 20.44 -34.24
N SER A 9 20.24 21.08 -33.07
CA SER A 9 21.46 21.13 -32.25
C SER A 9 21.30 20.34 -30.94
N SER A 10 22.39 19.78 -30.40
CA SER A 10 22.36 19.20 -29.06
C SER A 10 22.23 20.29 -27.98
N ARG A 11 21.63 19.92 -26.85
CA ARG A 11 21.51 20.78 -25.68
C ARG A 11 22.36 20.21 -24.57
N GLN A 12 23.16 21.05 -23.96
CA GLN A 12 24.12 20.63 -22.92
C GLN A 12 23.86 21.36 -21.60
N MET A 13 24.34 20.76 -20.52
CA MET A 13 24.28 21.31 -19.16
C MET A 13 22.88 21.79 -18.78
N ILE A 14 21.88 20.93 -19.02
CA ILE A 14 20.50 21.20 -18.63
C ILE A 14 20.32 20.79 -17.17
N THR A 15 20.00 21.75 -16.32
CA THR A 15 19.62 21.50 -14.93
C THR A 15 18.09 21.50 -14.82
N LEU A 16 17.55 20.42 -14.30
CA LEU A 16 16.17 20.32 -13.85
C LEU A 16 16.12 20.53 -12.35
N SER A 17 15.22 21.38 -11.90
CA SER A 17 14.96 21.60 -10.47
C SER A 17 13.46 21.78 -10.24
N SER A 18 13.01 21.49 -9.03
CA SER A 18 11.63 21.75 -8.62
C SER A 18 11.59 22.90 -7.62
N GLU A 19 10.53 23.70 -7.67
CA GLU A 19 10.27 24.69 -6.63
C GLU A 19 9.87 24.00 -5.31
N ALA A 20 10.11 24.67 -4.19
CA ALA A 20 9.71 24.17 -2.87
C ALA A 20 8.19 24.01 -2.81
N SER A 21 7.72 22.87 -2.29
CA SER A 21 6.29 22.56 -2.18
C SER A 21 5.98 21.64 -1.02
N LYS A 22 4.69 21.33 -0.80
CA LYS A 22 4.25 20.33 0.19
C LYS A 22 4.75 18.91 -0.13
N LEU A 23 5.14 18.67 -1.39
CA LEU A 23 5.80 17.44 -1.83
C LEU A 23 7.28 17.39 -1.43
N GLY A 24 7.79 18.44 -0.79
CA GLY A 24 9.21 18.64 -0.47
C GLY A 24 9.94 19.39 -1.59
N HIS A 25 11.24 19.59 -1.38
CA HIS A 25 12.15 19.96 -2.46
C HIS A 25 12.51 18.68 -3.22
N GLY A 26 12.25 18.65 -4.52
CA GLY A 26 12.75 17.59 -5.38
C GLY A 26 14.19 17.88 -5.79
N ASP A 27 15.03 16.86 -5.73
CA ASP A 27 16.46 16.95 -6.05
C ASP A 27 16.70 17.62 -7.41
N SER A 28 17.75 18.42 -7.51
CA SER A 28 18.18 18.95 -8.80
C SER A 28 18.88 17.85 -9.60
N VAL A 29 18.49 17.67 -10.87
CA VAL A 29 19.11 16.71 -11.77
C VAL A 29 19.82 17.45 -12.89
N LEU A 30 21.14 17.21 -13.00
CA LEU A 30 21.93 17.65 -14.14
C LEU A 30 21.83 16.64 -15.28
N VAL A 31 21.61 17.17 -16.48
CA VAL A 31 21.65 16.44 -17.73
C VAL A 31 22.77 17.04 -18.57
N GLU A 32 23.85 16.29 -18.73
CA GLU A 32 25.04 16.72 -19.45
C GLU A 32 24.73 17.01 -20.92
N GLU A 33 24.03 16.10 -21.61
CA GLU A 33 23.66 16.27 -23.01
C GLU A 33 22.31 15.61 -23.35
N ILE A 34 21.57 16.28 -24.23
CA ILE A 34 20.47 15.70 -25.01
C ILE A 34 20.77 15.95 -26.48
N LYS A 35 21.04 14.88 -27.23
CA LYS A 35 21.33 14.95 -28.67
C LYS A 35 20.15 15.57 -29.43
N SER A 36 20.45 16.16 -30.59
CA SER A 36 19.43 16.72 -31.49
C SER A 36 18.37 15.68 -31.82
N GLN A 37 17.09 16.08 -31.80
CA GLN A 37 15.94 15.21 -32.15
C GLN A 37 15.81 13.94 -31.29
N THR A 38 16.35 13.94 -30.06
CA THR A 38 16.23 12.82 -29.13
C THR A 38 15.41 13.18 -27.90
N SER A 39 14.98 12.14 -27.18
CA SER A 39 14.35 12.31 -25.88
C SER A 39 15.09 11.53 -24.80
N LEU A 40 15.18 12.12 -23.61
CA LEU A 40 15.82 11.54 -22.45
C LEU A 40 14.83 11.43 -21.30
N LEU A 41 14.81 10.27 -20.65
CA LEU A 41 14.07 10.07 -19.41
C LEU A 41 14.95 10.39 -18.20
N ARG A 42 14.39 11.18 -17.28
CA ARG A 42 15.00 11.50 -15.99
C ARG A 42 13.95 11.44 -14.89
N SER A 43 14.37 11.00 -13.72
CA SER A 43 13.55 10.91 -12.52
C SER A 43 13.95 12.00 -11.55
N LEU A 44 12.97 12.68 -10.96
CA LEU A 44 13.15 13.55 -9.81
C LEU A 44 12.61 12.80 -8.60
N VAL A 45 13.36 12.81 -7.50
CA VAL A 45 12.94 12.19 -6.24
C VAL A 45 12.40 13.30 -5.35
N PHE A 46 11.28 13.02 -4.68
CA PHE A 46 10.63 13.93 -3.73
C PHE A 46 10.50 13.23 -2.39
N SER A 47 10.68 13.99 -1.30
CA SER A 47 10.49 13.52 0.07
C SER A 47 9.30 14.23 0.71
N PRO A 48 8.06 13.73 0.52
CA PRO A 48 6.87 14.39 1.02
C PRO A 48 6.80 14.35 2.55
N MET A 49 6.41 15.48 3.15
CA MET A 49 6.33 15.58 4.61
C MET A 49 5.01 15.07 5.19
N LYS A 50 3.93 15.03 4.40
CA LYS A 50 2.58 14.63 4.84
C LYS A 50 1.90 13.75 3.80
N ARG A 51 1.04 12.84 4.24
CA ARG A 51 0.18 12.05 3.35
C ARG A 51 -0.84 12.92 2.63
N GLY A 52 -1.46 12.38 1.59
CA GLY A 52 -2.57 13.00 0.87
C GLY A 52 -2.29 13.27 -0.60
N ILE A 53 -3.18 14.03 -1.23
CA ILE A 53 -3.01 14.47 -2.62
C ILE A 53 -2.15 15.72 -2.63
N HIS A 54 -1.10 15.70 -3.45
CA HIS A 54 -0.22 16.83 -3.66
C HIS A 54 -0.10 17.14 -5.13
N SER A 55 -0.14 18.42 -5.48
CA SER A 55 0.19 18.86 -6.83
C SER A 55 1.70 18.74 -7.05
N ILE A 56 2.10 18.30 -8.24
CA ILE A 56 3.50 18.35 -8.63
C ILE A 56 3.91 19.83 -8.75
N PRO A 57 4.99 20.27 -8.10
CA PRO A 57 5.41 21.67 -8.17
C PRO A 57 5.84 22.09 -9.57
N LEU A 58 5.86 23.41 -9.79
CA LEU A 58 6.51 23.97 -10.97
C LEU A 58 7.96 23.50 -11.04
N MET A 59 8.36 23.12 -12.24
CA MET A 59 9.71 22.70 -12.54
C MET A 59 10.41 23.83 -13.26
N THR A 60 11.66 24.07 -12.91
CA THR A 60 12.54 24.98 -13.62
C THR A 60 13.56 24.17 -14.41
N VAL A 61 13.55 24.37 -15.73
CA VAL A 61 14.58 23.88 -16.64
C VAL A 61 15.52 25.05 -16.89
N SER A 62 16.81 24.88 -16.63
CA SER A 62 17.78 25.95 -16.87
C SER A 62 19.09 25.43 -17.46
N THR A 63 19.80 26.28 -18.18
CA THR A 63 21.13 26.01 -18.74
C THR A 63 21.98 27.27 -18.70
N ILE A 64 23.28 27.06 -18.57
CA ILE A 64 24.30 28.12 -18.66
C ILE A 64 25.22 27.91 -19.88
N PHE A 65 24.98 26.87 -20.68
CA PHE A 65 25.76 26.56 -21.89
C PHE A 65 25.54 27.63 -22.99
N PRO A 66 26.54 27.95 -23.84
CA PRO A 66 27.88 27.35 -23.95
C PRO A 66 28.95 27.89 -23.00
N LEU A 67 28.92 29.19 -22.69
CA LEU A 67 30.06 29.87 -22.07
C LEU A 67 29.90 30.13 -20.57
N GLY A 68 28.74 29.82 -19.98
CA GLY A 68 28.46 30.13 -18.58
C GLY A 68 28.09 31.60 -18.31
N LEU A 69 28.07 32.46 -19.33
CA LEU A 69 27.91 33.91 -19.17
C LEU A 69 26.49 34.35 -18.83
N PHE A 70 25.48 33.60 -19.28
CA PHE A 70 24.08 33.90 -19.05
C PHE A 70 23.34 32.62 -18.68
N ARG A 71 22.35 32.74 -17.79
CA ARG A 71 21.45 31.65 -17.43
C ARG A 71 20.15 31.78 -18.20
N ALA A 72 19.91 30.86 -19.13
CA ALA A 72 18.61 30.69 -19.77
C ALA A 72 17.77 29.74 -18.90
N TRP A 73 16.50 30.07 -18.67
CA TRP A 73 15.59 29.23 -17.90
C TRP A 73 14.16 29.32 -18.42
N MET A 74 13.38 28.27 -18.16
CA MET A 74 11.94 28.25 -18.35
C MET A 74 11.27 27.49 -17.22
N ARG A 75 10.06 27.94 -16.86
CA ARG A 75 9.17 27.22 -15.96
C ARG A 75 8.25 26.30 -16.74
N VAL A 76 8.09 25.09 -16.24
CA VAL A 76 7.21 24.07 -16.79
C VAL A 76 6.27 23.64 -15.67
N ASP A 77 4.98 23.81 -15.88
CA ASP A 77 3.95 23.25 -15.01
C ASP A 77 3.57 21.86 -15.54
N PRO A 78 3.85 20.78 -14.81
CA PRO A 78 3.46 19.43 -15.19
C PRO A 78 1.94 19.20 -15.10
N ASN A 79 1.20 20.07 -14.41
CA ASN A 79 -0.22 19.96 -14.08
C ASN A 79 -0.63 18.56 -13.62
N GLY A 80 0.25 17.92 -12.83
CA GLY A 80 0.07 16.57 -12.33
C GLY A 80 -0.26 16.57 -10.84
N ARG A 81 -0.94 15.51 -10.38
CA ARG A 81 -1.17 15.24 -8.97
C ARG A 81 -0.60 13.88 -8.60
N VAL A 82 -0.04 13.79 -7.41
CA VAL A 82 0.47 12.55 -6.82
C VAL A 82 -0.24 12.28 -5.50
N ILE A 83 -0.42 11.01 -5.18
CA ILE A 83 -1.02 10.58 -3.92
C ILE A 83 0.09 9.98 -3.07
N VAL A 84 0.32 10.57 -1.91
CA VAL A 84 1.26 10.07 -0.91
C VAL A 84 0.47 9.26 0.10
N TYR A 85 0.73 7.96 0.15
CA TYR A 85 0.09 7.04 1.10
C TYR A 85 0.63 7.24 2.52
N PRO A 86 -0.15 6.88 3.56
CA PRO A 86 0.37 6.87 4.93
C PRO A 86 1.57 5.94 5.06
N ASN A 87 2.58 6.36 5.82
CA ASN A 87 3.75 5.54 6.11
C ASN A 87 3.33 4.24 6.82
N PRO A 88 3.61 3.03 6.28
CA PRO A 88 3.22 1.76 6.88
C PRO A 88 4.06 1.44 8.12
N SER A 89 3.78 2.12 9.23
CA SER A 89 4.46 1.95 10.51
C SER A 89 3.49 1.58 11.62
N GLY A 90 3.96 0.82 12.60
CA GLY A 90 3.11 0.31 13.67
C GLY A 90 3.65 -0.98 14.28
N HIS A 91 3.24 -1.25 15.51
CA HIS A 91 3.73 -2.39 16.30
C HIS A 91 2.63 -3.40 16.63
N LEU A 92 1.35 -3.06 16.41
CA LEU A 92 0.27 -3.99 16.72
C LEU A 92 0.26 -5.14 15.71
N PRO A 93 0.10 -6.39 16.19
CA PRO A 93 -0.02 -7.53 15.31
C PRO A 93 -1.26 -7.39 14.43
N LEU A 94 -1.19 -7.93 13.21
CA LEU A 94 -2.37 -8.07 12.38
C LEU A 94 -3.30 -9.09 13.04
N ASN A 95 -4.30 -8.59 13.77
CA ASN A 95 -5.32 -9.42 14.38
C ASN A 95 -6.12 -10.08 13.26
N LEU A 96 -5.87 -11.37 13.03
CA LEU A 96 -6.68 -12.21 12.16
C LEU A 96 -8.01 -12.47 12.88
N ARG A 97 -8.85 -11.45 13.03
CA ARG A 97 -10.28 -11.68 13.18
C ARG A 97 -10.74 -12.26 11.85
N ALA A 98 -10.53 -13.57 11.69
CA ALA A 98 -11.24 -14.33 10.69
C ALA A 98 -12.71 -14.06 11.01
N LYS A 99 -13.42 -13.40 10.08
CA LYS A 99 -14.82 -13.71 9.97
C LYS A 99 -14.83 -15.17 9.55
N ASP A 100 -14.94 -16.05 10.54
CA ASP A 100 -15.58 -17.33 10.33
C ASP A 100 -16.91 -16.96 9.69
N ASP A 101 -17.21 -17.51 8.51
CA ASP A 101 -18.47 -17.27 7.82
C ASP A 101 -19.59 -17.75 8.76
N GLU A 102 -20.06 -16.87 9.64
CA GLU A 102 -21.33 -17.01 10.32
C GLU A 102 -22.41 -16.72 9.28
N GLY A 103 -22.90 -17.77 8.64
CA GLY A 103 -24.07 -17.71 7.77
C GLY A 103 -24.17 -18.86 6.77
N GLY A 104 -24.52 -20.04 7.26
CA GLY A 104 -24.90 -21.16 6.39
C GLY A 104 -25.16 -22.45 7.17
N ASP A 105 -26.26 -22.47 7.91
CA ASP A 105 -26.91 -23.69 8.38
C ASP A 105 -27.23 -24.57 7.15
N LEU A 106 -26.34 -25.49 6.81
CA LEU A 106 -26.61 -26.60 5.90
C LEU A 106 -25.93 -27.84 6.48
N ARG A 107 -26.41 -28.27 7.64
CA ARG A 107 -26.33 -29.68 7.99
C ARG A 107 -27.43 -30.42 7.24
N ASP A 108 -27.00 -31.46 6.54
CA ASP A 108 -27.79 -32.59 6.04
C ASP A 108 -28.95 -32.25 5.09
N GLN A 109 -28.66 -32.33 3.78
CA GLN A 109 -29.07 -33.50 2.99
C GLN A 109 -28.61 -33.37 1.53
N ALA A 110 -28.31 -34.53 0.94
CA ALA A 110 -27.94 -34.78 -0.46
C ALA A 110 -26.47 -34.54 -0.86
N GLY A 111 -25.65 -35.54 -0.57
CA GLY A 111 -24.86 -36.25 -1.59
C GLY A 111 -23.74 -35.48 -2.30
N GLY A 112 -22.50 -35.77 -1.89
CA GLY A 112 -21.35 -35.76 -2.79
C GLY A 112 -20.83 -34.39 -3.19
N ILE A 113 -19.71 -34.00 -2.59
CA ILE A 113 -18.46 -33.50 -3.19
C ILE A 113 -17.70 -32.83 -2.03
N GLN A 114 -16.94 -33.64 -1.29
CA GLN A 114 -15.82 -33.14 -0.51
C GLN A 114 -14.73 -32.80 -1.52
N HIS A 115 -14.60 -31.53 -1.89
CA HIS A 115 -13.39 -31.03 -2.51
C HIS A 115 -12.43 -30.62 -1.38
N GLY A 116 -11.26 -31.26 -1.39
CA GLY A 116 -10.32 -31.42 -0.30
C GLY A 116 -9.89 -30.17 0.46
N ASP A 117 -10.00 -30.28 1.78
CA ASP A 117 -9.11 -29.63 2.74
C ASP A 117 -8.37 -30.79 3.42
N GLU A 118 -7.18 -31.14 2.92
CA GLU A 118 -6.41 -32.28 3.45
C GLU A 118 -5.86 -31.92 4.85
N PHE A 119 -6.06 -32.77 5.85
CA PHE A 119 -5.57 -32.52 7.21
C PHE A 119 -4.03 -32.39 7.21
N ARG A 120 -3.50 -31.27 7.70
CA ARG A 120 -2.06 -30.95 7.62
C ARG A 120 -1.30 -31.32 8.90
N ASP A 121 -1.67 -30.73 10.04
CA ASP A 121 -1.03 -31.02 11.34
C ASP A 121 -1.86 -30.52 12.53
N TYR A 122 -1.40 -30.80 13.75
CA TYR A 122 -1.93 -30.25 14.98
C TYR A 122 -1.05 -29.10 15.50
N ARG A 123 -1.62 -27.90 15.66
CA ARG A 123 -0.96 -26.77 16.35
C ARG A 123 -1.40 -26.67 17.80
N ARG A 124 -0.51 -26.22 18.71
CA ARG A 124 -0.95 -25.81 20.06
C ARG A 124 -1.88 -24.61 19.97
N TYR A 125 -2.92 -24.63 20.79
CA TYR A 125 -3.86 -23.52 20.97
C TYR A 125 -3.12 -22.26 21.41
N SER A 126 -3.40 -21.13 20.75
CA SER A 126 -2.95 -19.80 21.16
C SER A 126 -4.16 -18.95 21.58
N TYR A 127 -3.92 -18.01 22.49
CA TYR A 127 -4.96 -17.09 22.94
C TYR A 127 -5.45 -16.25 21.75
N GLY A 128 -6.74 -16.38 21.42
CA GLY A 128 -7.36 -15.78 20.22
C GLY A 128 -7.86 -16.81 19.21
N ASP A 129 -7.49 -18.09 19.35
CA ASP A 129 -8.06 -19.16 18.53
C ASP A 129 -9.46 -19.57 19.03
N SER A 130 -10.36 -19.93 18.11
CA SER A 130 -11.73 -20.36 18.42
C SER A 130 -11.75 -21.72 19.13
N TYR A 131 -12.46 -21.81 20.26
CA TYR A 131 -12.61 -23.04 21.05
C TYR A 131 -13.33 -24.17 20.31
N HIS A 132 -14.14 -23.84 19.30
CA HIS A 132 -14.84 -24.83 18.46
C HIS A 132 -13.88 -25.68 17.61
N ARG A 133 -12.61 -25.25 17.48
CA ARG A 133 -11.59 -25.93 16.68
C ARG A 133 -10.63 -26.78 17.52
N VAL A 134 -10.80 -26.80 18.84
CA VAL A 134 -10.03 -27.66 19.73
C VAL A 134 -10.39 -29.10 19.41
N ASP A 135 -9.38 -29.90 19.06
CA ASP A 135 -9.57 -31.34 18.96
C ASP A 135 -9.64 -31.93 20.36
N TRP A 136 -10.88 -32.05 20.86
CA TRP A 136 -11.17 -32.65 22.15
C TRP A 136 -10.74 -34.12 22.24
N LYS A 137 -10.61 -34.86 21.12
CA LYS A 137 -10.08 -36.24 21.11
C LYS A 137 -8.57 -36.25 21.36
N VAL A 138 -7.82 -35.30 20.79
CA VAL A 138 -6.38 -35.15 21.08
C VAL A 138 -6.17 -34.60 22.49
N PHE A 139 -7.00 -33.64 22.92
CA PHE A 139 -6.98 -33.12 24.29
C PHE A 139 -7.20 -34.23 25.32
N ALA A 140 -8.20 -35.10 25.12
CA ALA A 140 -8.47 -36.22 26.03
C ALA A 140 -7.30 -37.19 26.15
N ARG A 141 -6.50 -37.38 25.09
CA ARG A 141 -5.35 -38.30 25.08
C ARG A 141 -4.04 -37.68 25.55
N ARG A 142 -3.80 -36.39 25.27
CA ARG A 142 -2.51 -35.72 25.51
C ARG A 142 -2.56 -34.61 26.55
N ARG A 143 -3.75 -34.29 27.09
CA ARG A 143 -4.03 -33.17 28.02
C ARG A 143 -3.43 -31.82 27.56
N LYS A 144 -3.37 -31.61 26.24
CA LYS A 144 -2.87 -30.36 25.62
C LYS A 144 -3.91 -29.88 24.62
N LEU A 145 -4.25 -28.60 24.67
CA LEU A 145 -5.17 -27.97 23.72
C LEU A 145 -4.46 -27.87 22.37
N MET A 146 -4.93 -28.68 21.42
CA MET A 146 -4.41 -28.74 20.06
C MET A 146 -5.55 -28.44 19.09
N ILE A 147 -5.24 -27.71 18.02
CA ILE A 147 -6.16 -27.33 16.96
C ILE A 147 -5.78 -28.10 15.70
N LYS A 148 -6.78 -28.60 14.95
CA LYS A 148 -6.55 -29.19 13.62
C LYS A 148 -6.29 -28.09 12.60
N GLU A 149 -5.16 -28.16 11.90
CA GLU A 149 -4.88 -27.34 10.71
C GLU A 149 -5.21 -28.15 9.44
N PHE A 150 -5.91 -27.52 8.50
CA PHE A 150 -6.31 -28.13 7.23
C PHE A 150 -5.64 -27.40 6.04
N GLU A 151 -5.33 -28.14 4.98
CA GLU A 151 -4.68 -27.66 3.76
C GLU A 151 -5.73 -26.97 2.87
N GLY A 152 -5.87 -25.66 3.09
CA GLY A 152 -6.89 -24.76 2.51
C GLY A 152 -7.03 -23.46 3.32
N GLU A 153 -6.49 -23.47 4.53
CA GLU A 153 -6.44 -22.38 5.51
C GLU A 153 -5.64 -21.13 5.07
N ALA A 154 -5.00 -21.17 3.89
CA ALA A 154 -4.25 -20.06 3.28
C ALA A 154 -5.15 -18.92 2.75
N ARG A 155 -6.48 -19.06 2.75
CA ARG A 155 -7.43 -18.01 2.30
C ARG A 155 -8.35 -17.48 3.40
N ARG A 156 -7.94 -17.52 4.67
CA ARG A 156 -8.70 -16.84 5.74
C ARG A 156 -8.86 -15.35 5.40
N ARG A 157 -10.12 -14.88 5.37
CA ARG A 157 -10.46 -13.49 5.11
C ARG A 157 -10.07 -12.62 6.31
N ILE A 158 -9.46 -11.47 6.05
CA ILE A 158 -8.98 -10.54 7.10
C ILE A 158 -9.84 -9.27 7.09
N SER A 159 -10.42 -8.91 8.23
CA SER A 159 -11.10 -7.62 8.38
C SER A 159 -10.17 -6.62 9.06
N ILE A 160 -9.78 -5.57 8.34
CA ILE A 160 -8.95 -4.48 8.86
C ILE A 160 -9.88 -3.31 9.15
N ARG A 161 -10.07 -2.98 10.44
CA ARG A 161 -11.04 -1.97 10.87
C ARG A 161 -10.35 -0.84 11.63
N PHE A 162 -10.83 0.38 11.41
CA PHE A 162 -10.34 1.58 12.08
C PHE A 162 -10.43 1.47 13.61
N GLU A 163 -11.49 0.85 14.13
CA GLU A 163 -11.73 0.65 15.56
C GLU A 163 -10.76 -0.33 16.23
N ASP A 164 -10.14 -1.24 15.46
CA ASP A 164 -9.15 -2.17 15.99
C ASP A 164 -7.75 -1.53 16.14
N ALA A 165 -7.54 -0.34 15.54
CA ALA A 165 -6.29 0.41 15.55
C ALA A 165 -5.99 1.00 16.95
N PRO A 166 -4.73 1.38 17.26
CA PRO A 166 -4.40 1.95 18.56
C PRO A 166 -5.15 3.26 18.78
N LEU A 167 -5.53 3.53 20.02
CA LEU A 167 -5.98 4.86 20.41
C LEU A 167 -4.82 5.84 20.24
N GLY A 168 -5.07 6.96 19.56
CA GLY A 168 -4.05 7.98 19.33
C GLY A 168 -4.43 8.94 18.21
N ASP A 169 -3.44 9.72 17.78
CA ASP A 169 -3.60 10.64 16.67
C ASP A 169 -3.96 9.90 15.38
N LEU A 170 -4.70 10.60 14.51
CA LEU A 170 -5.16 10.04 13.25
C LEU A 170 -4.02 9.49 12.39
N GLU A 171 -2.86 10.15 12.36
CA GLU A 171 -1.68 9.67 11.63
C GLU A 171 -1.21 8.30 12.13
N VAL A 172 -1.19 8.09 13.45
CA VAL A 172 -0.75 6.83 14.07
C VAL A 172 -1.71 5.70 13.68
N ILE A 173 -3.02 5.96 13.73
CA ILE A 173 -4.05 5.02 13.30
C ILE A 173 -3.86 4.65 11.83
N LEU A 174 -3.73 5.63 10.95
CA LEU A 174 -3.61 5.39 9.51
C LEU A 174 -2.29 4.70 9.14
N SER A 175 -1.20 5.01 9.83
CA SER A 175 0.07 4.30 9.69
C SER A 175 -0.07 2.83 10.07
N GLN A 176 -0.75 2.53 11.19
CA GLN A 176 -0.99 1.15 11.61
C GLN A 176 -1.92 0.40 10.63
N LEU A 177 -2.96 1.05 10.10
CA LEU A 177 -3.82 0.46 9.08
C LEU A 177 -3.05 0.19 7.78
N SER A 178 -2.19 1.12 7.36
CA SER A 178 -1.31 0.98 6.20
C SER A 178 -0.35 -0.21 6.37
N ARG A 179 0.25 -0.35 7.55
CA ARG A 179 1.07 -1.51 7.95
C ARG A 179 0.29 -2.83 7.84
N TRP A 180 -0.94 -2.88 8.31
CA TRP A 180 -1.78 -4.07 8.24
C TRP A 180 -2.19 -4.43 6.81
N LEU A 181 -2.49 -3.46 5.95
CA LEU A 181 -2.75 -3.69 4.53
C LEU A 181 -1.55 -4.31 3.83
N GLU A 182 -0.34 -3.86 4.16
CA GLU A 182 0.89 -4.41 3.62
C GLU A 182 1.11 -5.86 4.06
N LEU A 183 0.95 -6.15 5.35
CA LEU A 183 1.04 -7.51 5.88
C LEU A 183 -0.02 -8.45 5.28
N ALA A 184 -1.25 -7.96 5.07
CA ALA A 184 -2.31 -8.74 4.45
C ALA A 184 -2.02 -9.03 2.96
N LYS A 185 -1.46 -8.04 2.24
CA LYS A 185 -0.98 -8.20 0.86
C LYS A 185 0.14 -9.24 0.76
N GLU A 186 1.13 -9.16 1.65
CA GLU A 186 2.26 -10.11 1.71
C GLU A 186 1.81 -11.54 1.98
N LYS A 187 0.81 -11.72 2.85
CA LYS A 187 0.21 -13.04 3.14
C LYS A 187 -0.65 -13.59 2.00
N GLY A 188 -1.00 -12.78 1.01
CA GLY A 188 -1.88 -13.18 -0.10
C GLY A 188 -3.33 -13.47 0.31
N SER A 189 -3.70 -13.17 1.56
CA SER A 189 -5.05 -13.40 2.08
C SER A 189 -6.02 -12.31 1.60
N PRO A 190 -7.29 -12.63 1.24
CA PRO A 190 -8.28 -11.60 0.94
C PRO A 190 -8.57 -10.75 2.17
N TYR A 191 -8.64 -9.43 2.01
CA TYR A 191 -8.91 -8.52 3.12
C TYR A 191 -9.93 -7.43 2.77
N GLU A 192 -10.67 -6.97 3.77
CA GLU A 192 -11.56 -5.80 3.69
C GLU A 192 -10.99 -4.65 4.54
N LEU A 193 -11.29 -3.41 4.16
CA LEU A 193 -10.93 -2.21 4.93
C LEU A 193 -12.21 -1.50 5.38
N VAL A 194 -12.37 -1.34 6.69
CA VAL A 194 -13.53 -0.65 7.29
C VAL A 194 -13.05 0.63 7.97
N LEU A 195 -13.40 1.76 7.37
CA LEU A 195 -13.21 3.10 7.92
C LEU A 195 -14.55 3.62 8.46
N PRO A 196 -14.55 4.62 9.37
CA PRO A 196 -15.78 5.15 9.97
C PRO A 196 -16.80 5.66 8.94
N ASN A 197 -16.35 6.18 7.81
CA ASN A 197 -17.19 6.74 6.76
C ASN A 197 -17.29 5.87 5.50
N LYS A 198 -16.54 4.76 5.42
CA LYS A 198 -16.42 3.99 4.18
C LYS A 198 -15.97 2.56 4.43
N LYS A 199 -16.65 1.63 3.78
CA LYS A 199 -16.27 0.22 3.76
C LYS A 199 -15.83 -0.21 2.37
N ILE A 200 -14.63 -0.78 2.28
CA ILE A 200 -14.13 -1.47 1.09
C ILE A 200 -14.24 -2.96 1.34
N THR A 201 -15.06 -3.65 0.54
CA THR A 201 -15.31 -5.09 0.64
C THR A 201 -14.05 -5.92 0.40
N PHE A 202 -14.13 -7.23 0.69
CA PHE A 202 -13.04 -8.15 0.47
C PHE A 202 -12.50 -8.10 -0.97
N GLY A 203 -11.18 -8.05 -1.06
CA GLY A 203 -10.43 -8.13 -2.30
C GLY A 203 -9.01 -8.60 -2.03
N SER A 204 -8.25 -8.84 -3.09
CA SER A 204 -6.86 -9.26 -3.01
C SER A 204 -6.06 -8.68 -4.18
N GLY A 205 -4.73 -8.82 -4.10
CA GLY A 205 -3.82 -8.35 -5.15
C GLY A 205 -3.50 -6.85 -5.11
N HIS A 206 -2.73 -6.41 -6.10
CA HIS A 206 -2.13 -5.08 -6.12
C HIS A 206 -3.15 -3.95 -6.31
N GLN A 207 -4.17 -4.16 -7.15
CA GLN A 207 -5.21 -3.15 -7.40
C GLN A 207 -6.04 -2.87 -6.14
N HIS A 208 -6.39 -3.92 -5.39
CA HIS A 208 -7.11 -3.79 -4.12
C HIS A 208 -6.28 -3.07 -3.06
N TYR A 209 -4.99 -3.42 -2.96
CA TYR A 209 -4.04 -2.73 -2.08
C TYR A 209 -3.96 -1.23 -2.36
N GLN A 210 -3.79 -0.85 -3.64
CA GLN A 210 -3.75 0.55 -4.05
C GLN A 210 -5.06 1.28 -3.74
N LYS A 211 -6.20 0.63 -3.98
CA LYS A 211 -7.52 1.18 -3.66
C LYS A 211 -7.63 1.49 -2.16
N CYS A 212 -7.27 0.54 -1.30
CA CYS A 212 -7.28 0.73 0.15
C CYS A 212 -6.33 1.83 0.61
N GLN A 213 -5.08 1.82 0.13
CA GLN A 213 -4.09 2.86 0.48
C GLN A 213 -4.52 4.26 0.03
N ARG A 214 -5.15 4.36 -1.14
CA ARG A 214 -5.71 5.62 -1.62
C ARG A 214 -6.80 6.15 -0.70
N GLU A 215 -7.71 5.30 -0.24
CA GLU A 215 -8.73 5.73 0.74
C GLU A 215 -8.11 6.19 2.06
N LEU A 216 -7.07 5.51 2.56
CA LEU A 216 -6.34 5.97 3.75
C LEU A 216 -5.66 7.33 3.52
N ALA A 217 -5.13 7.58 2.32
CA ALA A 217 -4.52 8.85 1.98
C ALA A 217 -5.53 10.01 1.95
N HIS A 218 -6.78 9.76 1.57
CA HIS A 218 -7.85 10.78 1.58
C HIS A 218 -8.50 10.96 2.95
N PHE A 219 -8.43 9.96 3.82
CA PHE A 219 -9.16 9.96 5.09
C PHE A 219 -8.73 11.13 5.99
N GLY A 220 -9.70 11.92 6.46
CA GLY A 220 -9.48 13.07 7.35
C GLY A 220 -8.96 14.34 6.67
N ILE A 221 -8.79 14.35 5.34
CA ILE A 221 -8.46 15.56 4.59
C ILE A 221 -9.79 16.17 4.12
N LEU A 222 -10.21 17.28 4.75
CA LEU A 222 -11.31 18.09 4.25
C LEU A 222 -10.90 18.69 2.90
N SER A 223 -11.68 18.38 1.87
CA SER A 223 -11.56 18.96 0.52
C SER A 223 -11.96 20.43 0.50
#